data_AF-A0A2D5VCZ1-F1
#
_entry.id   AF-A0A2D5VCZ1-F1
#
_cell.length_a   1.000
_cell.length_b   1.000
_cell.length_c   1.000
_cell.angle_alpha   90.00
_cell.angle_beta   90.00
_cell.angle_gamma   90.00
#
_symmetry.space_group_name_H-M   'P 1'
#
loop_
_entity.id
_entity.type
_entity.pdbx_description
1 polymer ?
#
loop_
_entity_poly.entity_id
_entity_poly.type
_entity_poly.pdbx_seq_one_letter_code
_entity_poly.pdbx_strand_id
1 'polypeptide(L)' 'MIVATAMAVEGETYDVINHNTWIELSDDIPVFFERWFQAGPGHHFAIACGDHARRIGILAQMLDVECEKI' A
#
# COMPACT_ATOMS: atom_id res chain seq x y z
N MET A 1 -4.78 9.13 6.71
CA MET A 1 -4.30 8.56 5.43
C MET A 1 -3.27 7.50 5.76
N ILE A 2 -3.26 6.40 5.02
CA ILE A 2 -2.33 5.28 5.23
C ILE A 2 -1.64 5.02 3.89
N VAL A 3 -0.32 4.95 3.90
CA VAL A 3 0.49 4.77 2.69
C VAL A 3 1.48 3.65 2.91
N ALA A 4 1.50 2.69 1.99
CA ALA A 4 2.49 1.63 1.92
C ALA A 4 3.22 1.70 0.58
N THR A 5 4.46 1.24 0.55
CA THR A 5 5.23 1.05 -0.70
C THR A 5 5.53 -0.42 -0.90
N ALA A 6 5.42 -0.88 -2.14
CA ALA A 6 5.74 -2.24 -2.52
C ALA A 6 6.42 -2.24 -3.90
N MET A 7 7.18 -3.28 -4.17
CA MET A 7 7.79 -3.51 -5.48
C MET A 7 6.90 -4.44 -6.29
N ALA A 8 6.54 -4.06 -7.51
CA ALA A 8 5.94 -5.00 -8.45
C ALA A 8 6.99 -6.03 -8.87
N VAL A 9 6.62 -7.30 -8.82
CA VAL A 9 7.49 -8.43 -9.19
C VAL A 9 6.83 -9.29 -10.24
N GLU A 10 7.62 -10.08 -10.97
CA GLU A 10 7.08 -11.13 -11.81
C GLU A 10 6.47 -12.23 -10.95
N GLY A 11 5.38 -12.83 -11.43
CA GLY A 11 4.73 -13.95 -10.73
C GLY A 11 3.78 -14.70 -11.64
N GLU A 12 3.24 -15.80 -11.13
CA GLU A 12 2.40 -16.71 -11.90
C GLU A 12 1.09 -16.03 -12.31
N THR A 13 0.65 -16.29 -13.54
CA THR A 13 -0.72 -15.93 -13.91
C THR A 13 -1.64 -17.06 -13.46
N TYR A 14 -2.58 -16.74 -12.57
CA TYR A 14 -3.58 -17.68 -12.11
C TYR A 14 -4.72 -17.83 -13.12
N ASP A 15 -5.31 -19.02 -13.20
CA ASP A 15 -6.56 -19.27 -13.94
C ASP A 15 -7.76 -18.69 -13.17
N VAL A 16 -7.81 -17.36 -13.11
CA VAL A 16 -8.87 -16.59 -12.47
C VAL A 16 -9.35 -15.50 -13.41
N ILE A 17 -10.60 -15.06 -13.24
CA ILE A 17 -11.27 -14.15 -14.17
C ILE A 17 -10.71 -12.71 -14.07
N ASN A 18 -9.98 -12.39 -13.01
CA ASN A 18 -9.49 -11.04 -12.73
C ASN A 18 -7.98 -10.90 -12.93
N HIS A 19 -7.54 -9.71 -13.34
CA HIS A 19 -6.14 -9.33 -13.36
C HIS A 19 -5.59 -9.29 -11.93
N ASN A 20 -4.42 -9.87 -11.71
CA ASN A 20 -3.71 -9.81 -10.44
C ASN A 20 -2.35 -9.13 -10.65
N THR A 21 -1.82 -8.54 -9.58
CA THR A 21 -0.48 -7.97 -9.57
C THR A 21 0.27 -8.57 -8.40
N TRP A 22 1.45 -9.11 -8.69
CA TRP A 22 2.36 -9.61 -7.67
C TRP A 22 3.18 -8.46 -7.12
N ILE A 23 3.24 -8.38 -5.80
CA ILE A 23 4.01 -7.36 -5.09
C ILE A 23 4.88 -8.00 -4.01
N GLU A 24 6.04 -7.43 -3.82
CA GLU A 24 6.91 -7.68 -2.68
C GLU A 24 6.85 -6.47 -1.74
N LEU A 25 6.58 -6.74 -0.47
CA LEU A 25 6.55 -5.74 0.60
C LEU A 25 7.95 -5.61 1.20
N SER A 26 8.30 -4.41 1.67
CA SER A 26 9.60 -4.19 2.33
C SER A 26 9.70 -4.90 3.69
N ASP A 27 8.56 -5.10 4.34
CA ASP A 27 8.44 -5.83 5.60
C ASP A 27 8.03 -7.29 5.33
N ASP A 28 8.37 -8.18 6.27
CA ASP A 28 7.78 -9.51 6.30
C ASP A 28 6.24 -9.42 6.32
N ILE A 29 5.57 -10.29 5.55
CA ILE A 29 4.11 -10.25 5.39
C ILE A 29 3.35 -10.15 6.73
N PRO A 30 3.67 -10.93 7.78
CA PRO A 30 2.99 -10.80 9.07
C PRO A 30 3.18 -9.42 9.72
N VAL A 31 4.39 -8.86 9.64
CA VAL A 31 4.72 -7.54 10.21
C VAL A 31 3.98 -6.44 9.47
N PHE A 32 3.96 -6.52 8.13
CA PHE A 32 3.20 -5.57 7.32
C PHE A 32 1.72 -5.58 7.70
N PHE A 33 1.09 -6.76 7.76
CA PHE A 33 -0.33 -6.84 8.07
C PHE A 33 -0.66 -6.43 9.50
N GLU A 34 0.21 -6.71 10.48
CA GLU A 34 0.06 -6.20 11.84
C GLU A 34 0.00 -4.66 11.84
N ARG A 35 1.00 -4.00 11.25
CA ARG A 35 1.04 -2.54 11.15
C ARG A 35 -0.14 -1.99 10.35
N TRP A 36 -0.46 -2.62 9.21
CA TRP A 36 -1.61 -2.26 8.37
C TRP A 36 -2.90 -2.30 9.16
N PHE A 37 -3.19 -3.38 9.89
CA PHE A 37 -4.44 -3.46 10.66
C PHE A 37 -4.50 -2.50 11.84
N GLN A 38 -3.38 -2.24 12.52
CA GLN A 38 -3.34 -1.26 13.61
C GLN A 38 -3.66 0.18 13.14
N ALA A 39 -3.30 0.52 11.88
CA ALA A 39 -3.63 1.81 11.28
C ALA A 39 -5.11 1.97 10.91
N GLY A 40 -5.95 0.92 11.05
CA GLY A 40 -7.39 0.97 10.76
C GLY A 40 -7.81 1.24 9.31
N PRO A 41 -7.24 0.56 8.29
CA PRO A 41 -7.53 0.78 6.88
C PRO A 41 -8.88 0.18 6.46
N GLY A 42 -9.43 0.70 5.36
CA GLY A 42 -10.47 0.02 4.61
C GLY A 42 -9.94 -1.15 3.79
N HIS A 43 -10.85 -1.97 3.24
CA HIS A 43 -10.48 -3.04 2.29
C HIS A 43 -10.16 -2.51 0.88
N HIS A 44 -10.69 -1.35 0.52
CA HIS A 44 -10.35 -0.66 -0.72
C HIS A 44 -9.17 0.28 -0.53
N PHE A 45 -8.26 0.28 -1.48
CA PHE A 45 -7.11 1.19 -1.54
C PHE A 45 -6.78 1.53 -3.00
N ALA A 46 -6.06 2.63 -3.20
CA ALA A 46 -5.56 3.03 -4.51
C ALA A 46 -4.11 2.57 -4.67
N ILE A 47 -3.81 1.95 -5.81
CA ILE A 47 -2.45 1.54 -6.18
C ILE A 47 -1.96 2.47 -7.30
N ALA A 48 -0.75 2.98 -7.16
CA ALA A 48 -0.10 3.81 -8.18
C ALA A 48 1.32 3.31 -8.45
N CYS A 49 1.78 3.43 -9.69
CA CYS A 49 3.17 3.14 -10.05
C CYS A 49 4.08 4.32 -9.65
N GLY A 50 5.20 4.00 -9.00
CA GLY A 50 6.19 4.96 -8.49
C GLY A 50 5.98 5.35 -7.02
N ASP A 51 7.02 5.88 -6.39
CA ASP A 51 6.95 6.35 -5.00
C ASP A 51 6.31 7.74 -4.91
N HIS A 52 5.06 7.78 -4.45
CA HIS A 52 4.32 9.02 -4.19
C HIS A 52 4.17 9.33 -2.70
N ALA A 53 4.80 8.58 -1.80
CA ALA A 53 4.58 8.67 -0.36
C ALA A 53 4.84 10.09 0.17
N ARG A 54 5.91 10.74 -0.31
CA ARG A 54 6.21 12.14 0.05
C ARG A 54 5.10 13.10 -0.38
N ARG A 55 4.58 12.96 -1.61
CA ARG A 55 3.54 13.85 -2.15
C ARG A 55 2.22 13.66 -1.41
N ILE A 56 1.89 12.41 -1.08
CA ILE A 56 0.70 12.08 -0.27
C ILE A 56 0.84 12.66 1.15
N GLY A 57 2.02 12.58 1.76
CA GLY A 57 2.28 13.20 3.07
C GLY A 57 2.07 14.73 3.06
N ILE A 58 2.51 15.41 2.00
CA ILE A 58 2.25 16.86 1.81
C ILE A 58 0.74 17.11 1.66
N LEU A 59 0.03 16.30 0.87
CA LEU A 59 -1.42 16.44 0.69
C LEU A 59 -2.17 16.24 2.02
N ALA A 60 -1.80 15.24 2.81
CA ALA A 60 -2.40 14.99 4.12
C ALA A 60 -2.20 16.18 5.07
N GLN A 61 -1.00 16.77 5.08
CA GLN A 61 -0.71 17.99 5.83
C GLN A 61 -1.58 19.17 5.37
N MET A 62 -1.77 19.36 4.06
CA MET A 62 -2.63 20.42 3.53
C MET A 62 -4.11 20.24 3.88
N LEU A 63 -4.54 19.00 4.08
CA LEU A 63 -5.91 18.63 4.42
C LEU A 63 -6.16 18.51 5.93
N ASP A 64 -5.14 18.75 6.76
CA ASP A 64 -5.19 18.59 8.22
C ASP A 64 -5.66 17.18 8.64
N VAL A 65 -5.13 16.15 7.98
CA VAL A 65 -5.37 14.74 8.33
C VAL A 65 -4.06 14.02 8.59
N GLU A 66 -4.09 13.06 9.52
CA GLU A 66 -2.92 12.24 9.81
C GLU A 66 -2.48 11.43 8.58
N CYS A 67 -1.17 11.18 8.45
CA CYS A 67 -0.61 10.33 7.40
C CYS A 67 0.37 9.33 8.01
N GLU A 68 -0.04 8.07 8.08
CA GLU A 68 0.80 6.97 8.54
C GLU A 68 1.49 6.31 7.35
N LYS A 69 2.81 6.18 7.42
CA LYS A 69 3.60 5.42 6.46
C LYS A 69 3.91 4.05 7.05
N ILE A 70 3.46 3.01 6.34
CA ILE A 70 3.67 1.61 6.70
C ILE A 70 4.81 1.08 5.86
#